data_AF-A0A1V4BTW9-F1
#
_entry.id   AF-A0A1V4BTW9-F1
#
_cell.length_a   1.000
_cell.length_b   1.000
_cell.length_c   1.000
_cell.angle_alpha   90.00
_cell.angle_beta   90.00
_cell.angle_gamma   90.00
#
_symmetry.space_group_name_H-M   'P 1'
#
loop_
_entity.id
_entity.type
_entity.pdbx_description
1 polymer ?
#
loop_
_entity_poly.entity_id
_entity_poly.type
_entity_poly.pdbx_seq_one_letter_code
_entity_poly.pdbx_strand_id
1 'polypeptide(L)'
;MKWNWNTPAWETPIGLADGVELFCLPGSIVPEEGWPDTFWRHVSERHLLLGVEAQRVIRLFRELEPGESARCHFPPWGLAFYEWDTLLFAATLCYECNNAYIYTAQGKELRAFDPAGPNAARLRDVLKQHLPL
;
A
#
# COMPACT_ATOMS: atom_id res chain seq x y z
N MET A 1 -15.99 2.38 26.75
CA MET A 1 -16.20 1.14 25.99
C MET A 1 -14.84 0.48 25.84
N LYS A 2 -14.64 -0.76 26.31
CA LYS A 2 -13.38 -1.48 26.14
C LYS A 2 -13.42 -2.12 24.75
N TRP A 3 -12.56 -1.65 23.86
CA TRP A 3 -12.52 -2.07 22.46
C TRP A 3 -11.71 -3.36 22.32
N ASN A 4 -12.17 -4.26 21.47
CA ASN A 4 -11.59 -5.59 21.25
C ASN A 4 -10.66 -5.50 20.01
N TRP A 5 -9.37 -5.73 20.20
CA TRP A 5 -8.26 -5.30 19.32
C TRP A 5 -7.90 -6.29 18.17
N ASN A 6 -8.85 -7.08 17.67
CA ASN A 6 -8.53 -8.32 16.93
C ASN A 6 -9.06 -8.44 15.49
N THR A 7 -9.44 -7.34 14.81
CA THR A 7 -9.89 -7.44 13.41
C THR A 7 -8.75 -7.13 12.44
N PRO A 8 -8.32 -8.07 11.59
CA PRO A 8 -7.15 -7.86 10.72
C PRO A 8 -7.45 -7.08 9.43
N ALA A 9 -6.45 -6.40 8.86
CA ALA A 9 -6.58 -5.62 7.61
C ALA A 9 -6.89 -6.44 6.33
N TRP A 10 -6.98 -7.77 6.41
CA TRP A 10 -7.51 -8.60 5.31
C TRP A 10 -9.04 -8.71 5.32
N GLU A 11 -9.68 -8.17 6.35
CA GLU A 11 -11.09 -7.77 6.30
C GLU A 11 -11.26 -6.37 5.71
N THR A 12 -10.17 -5.63 5.45
CA THR A 12 -10.25 -4.36 4.73
C THR A 12 -10.75 -4.66 3.32
N PRO A 13 -11.80 -3.97 2.85
CA PRO A 13 -12.53 -4.38 1.68
C PRO A 13 -11.79 -3.94 0.40
N ILE A 14 -10.57 -4.41 0.16
CA ILE A 14 -9.87 -4.20 -1.10
C ILE A 14 -10.69 -4.71 -2.29
N GLY A 15 -11.61 -5.66 -2.06
CA GLY A 15 -12.59 -6.11 -3.06
C GLY A 15 -13.67 -5.08 -3.43
N LEU A 16 -13.87 -4.03 -2.62
CA LEU A 16 -14.71 -2.86 -2.94
C LEU A 16 -13.92 -1.76 -3.65
N ALA A 17 -12.59 -1.85 -3.69
CA ALA A 17 -11.78 -0.83 -4.31
C ALA A 17 -12.02 -0.77 -5.83
N ASP A 18 -12.23 0.44 -6.35
CA ASP A 18 -12.40 0.73 -7.77
C ASP A 18 -11.35 1.72 -8.32
N GLY A 19 -10.63 2.40 -7.42
CA GLY A 19 -9.51 3.28 -7.73
C GLY A 19 -8.25 2.98 -6.91
N VAL A 20 -7.08 3.23 -7.52
CA VAL A 20 -5.79 3.15 -6.83
C VAL A 20 -4.95 4.37 -7.16
N GLU A 21 -4.49 5.10 -6.14
CA GLU A 21 -3.49 6.15 -6.31
C GLU A 21 -2.10 5.59 -5.99
N LEU A 22 -1.18 5.72 -6.93
CA LEU A 22 0.24 5.38 -6.77
C LEU A 22 1.01 6.63 -6.36
N PHE A 23 1.97 6.52 -5.45
CA PHE A 23 2.75 7.68 -5.03
C PHE A 23 4.15 7.34 -4.50
N CYS A 24 5.06 8.31 -4.54
CA CYS A 24 6.39 8.21 -3.93
C CYS A 24 6.41 8.95 -2.58
N LEU A 25 7.11 8.39 -1.60
CA LEU A 25 7.35 9.08 -0.33
C LEU A 25 8.71 9.77 -0.33
N PRO A 26 8.80 11.04 0.13
CA PRO A 26 10.08 11.68 0.35
C PRO A 26 10.75 11.06 1.59
N GLY A 27 11.55 10.00 1.37
CA GLY A 27 12.39 9.38 2.41
C GLY A 27 11.74 8.23 3.18
N SER A 28 12.24 7.96 4.39
CA SER A 28 11.87 6.83 5.26
C SER A 28 10.62 7.08 6.11
N ILE A 29 9.74 8.01 5.71
CA ILE A 29 8.57 8.39 6.52
C ILE A 29 7.56 7.25 6.48
N VAL A 30 7.55 6.44 7.53
CA VAL A 30 6.46 5.53 7.88
C VAL A 30 5.66 6.24 8.96
N PRO A 31 4.41 6.66 8.68
CA PRO A 31 3.55 7.21 9.71
C PRO A 31 3.43 6.28 10.92
N GLU A 32 3.58 6.82 12.13
CA GLU A 32 3.45 6.02 13.35
C GLU A 32 1.99 5.70 13.70
N GLU A 33 1.07 6.63 13.42
CA GLU A 33 -0.33 6.58 13.86
C GLU A 33 -1.35 6.23 12.76
N GLY A 34 -0.92 5.78 11.57
CA GLY A 34 -1.80 5.52 10.42
C GLY A 34 -1.62 6.53 9.30
N TRP A 35 -2.58 6.66 8.37
CA TRP A 35 -2.49 7.59 7.23
C TRP A 35 -3.36 8.83 7.43
N PRO A 36 -2.90 9.87 8.16
CA PRO A 36 -3.71 11.07 8.36
C PRO A 36 -3.84 11.87 7.07
N ASP A 37 -4.94 12.63 6.90
CA ASP A 37 -5.14 13.52 5.74
C ASP A 37 -3.98 14.51 5.53
N THR A 38 -3.30 14.88 6.61
CA THR A 38 -2.12 15.74 6.57
C THR A 38 -0.94 15.09 5.85
N PHE A 39 -0.88 13.76 5.78
CA PHE A 39 0.17 13.03 5.09
C PHE A 39 0.19 13.35 3.59
N TRP A 40 -0.99 13.50 2.97
CA TRP A 40 -1.12 13.86 1.56
C TRP A 40 -0.42 15.17 1.19
N ARG A 41 -0.19 16.07 2.16
CA ARG A 41 0.54 17.33 1.94
C ARG A 41 2.02 17.12 1.66
N HIS A 42 2.57 15.96 2.03
CA HIS A 42 3.98 15.60 1.85
C HIS A 42 4.21 14.74 0.61
N VAL A 43 3.14 14.39 -0.11
CA VAL A 43 3.21 13.54 -1.30
C VAL A 43 3.04 14.44 -2.53
N SER A 44 4.16 14.83 -3.15
CA SER A 44 4.17 15.75 -4.29
C SER A 44 3.79 15.09 -5.62
N GLU A 45 4.00 13.77 -5.74
CA GLU A 45 3.77 13.04 -6.97
C GLU A 45 2.82 11.88 -6.72
N ARG A 46 1.68 11.94 -7.41
CA ARG A 46 0.58 10.98 -7.29
C ARG A 46 0.01 10.68 -8.66
N HIS A 47 -0.34 9.43 -8.87
CA HIS A 47 -0.91 8.96 -10.12
C HIS A 47 -2.15 8.12 -9.83
N LEU A 48 -3.32 8.67 -10.10
CA LEU A 48 -4.59 7.97 -9.93
C LEU A 48 -4.84 7.04 -11.12
N LEU A 49 -4.98 5.75 -10.83
CA LEU A 49 -5.44 4.72 -11.74
C LEU A 49 -6.91 4.40 -11.46
N LEU A 50 -7.67 4.19 -12.55
CA LEU A 50 -9.08 3.82 -12.52
C LEU A 50 -9.33 2.65 -13.48
N GLY A 51 -10.47 1.98 -13.33
CA GLY A 51 -10.90 0.93 -14.26
C GLY A 51 -9.93 -0.25 -14.32
N VAL A 52 -9.56 -0.67 -15.53
CA VAL A 52 -8.74 -1.89 -15.76
C VAL A 52 -7.38 -1.82 -15.08
N GLU A 53 -6.72 -0.65 -15.10
CA GLU A 53 -5.41 -0.48 -14.49
C GLU A 53 -5.49 -0.54 -12.95
N ALA A 54 -6.50 0.10 -12.35
CA ALA A 54 -6.75 -0.01 -10.91
C ALA A 54 -6.99 -1.47 -10.49
N GLN A 55 -7.88 -2.17 -11.22
CA GLN A 55 -8.21 -3.58 -10.94
C GLN A 55 -6.99 -4.49 -11.07
N ARG A 56 -6.09 -4.21 -12.01
CA ARG A 56 -4.82 -4.92 -12.15
C ARG A 56 -3.96 -4.74 -10.90
N VAL A 57 -3.78 -3.50 -10.41
CA VAL A 57 -2.99 -3.22 -9.20
C VAL A 57 -3.63 -3.86 -7.95
N ILE A 58 -4.94 -3.71 -7.78
CA ILE A 58 -5.72 -4.31 -6.69
C ILE A 58 -5.48 -5.81 -6.63
N ARG A 59 -5.60 -6.51 -7.77
CA ARG A 59 -5.40 -7.95 -7.83
C ARG A 59 -3.97 -8.35 -7.46
N LEU A 60 -2.97 -7.69 -8.05
CA LEU A 60 -1.55 -7.99 -7.79
C LEU A 60 -1.20 -7.79 -6.32
N PHE A 61 -1.68 -6.71 -5.72
CA PHE A 61 -1.45 -6.41 -4.31
C PHE A 61 -2.13 -7.44 -3.39
N ARG A 62 -3.40 -7.78 -3.66
CA ARG A 62 -4.16 -8.76 -2.88
C ARG A 62 -3.51 -10.14 -2.90
N GLU A 63 -2.87 -10.49 -4.00
CA GLU A 63 -2.29 -11.81 -4.27
C GLU A 63 -0.76 -11.84 -4.07
N LEU A 64 -0.19 -10.86 -3.35
CA LEU A 64 1.24 -10.88 -3.00
C LEU A 64 1.61 -12.18 -2.28
N GLU A 65 2.67 -12.81 -2.78
CA GLU A 65 3.20 -14.03 -2.21
C GLU A 65 3.80 -13.76 -0.82
N PRO A 66 3.57 -14.64 0.18
CA PRO A 66 4.16 -14.47 1.50
C PRO A 66 5.68 -14.60 1.43
N GLY A 67 6.40 -13.80 2.24
CA GLY A 67 7.86 -13.83 2.31
C GLY A 67 8.39 -13.56 3.71
N GLU A 68 9.67 -13.21 3.79
CA GLU A 68 10.35 -12.86 5.04
C GLU A 68 10.75 -11.37 5.05
N SER A 69 10.43 -10.66 6.13
CA SER A 69 10.68 -9.22 6.27
C SER A 69 11.99 -8.93 6.99
N ALA A 70 12.74 -7.95 6.48
CA ALA A 70 13.76 -7.25 7.26
C ALA A 70 13.14 -6.09 8.07
N ARG A 71 13.87 -5.49 9.02
CA ARG A 71 13.31 -4.47 9.94
C ARG A 71 13.20 -3.05 9.33
N CYS A 72 13.90 -2.77 8.24
CA CYS A 72 13.91 -1.44 7.62
C CYS A 72 12.72 -1.26 6.64
N HIS A 73 12.46 -0.04 6.18
CA HIS A 73 11.42 0.25 5.19
C HIS A 73 11.84 1.43 4.31
N PHE A 74 12.72 1.18 3.34
CA PHE A 74 13.33 2.22 2.51
C PHE A 74 13.73 1.71 1.11
N PRO A 75 13.51 2.47 0.03
CA PRO A 75 12.48 3.49 -0.13
C PRO A 75 11.09 2.85 -0.30
N PRO A 76 10.04 3.42 0.31
CA PRO A 76 8.69 2.90 0.17
C PRO A 76 7.99 3.37 -1.11
N TRP A 77 7.45 2.41 -1.86
CA TRP A 77 6.46 2.65 -2.89
C TRP A 77 5.08 2.77 -2.27
N GLY A 78 4.34 3.82 -2.59
CA GLY A 78 3.06 4.13 -2.01
C GLY A 78 1.87 3.71 -2.85
N LEU A 79 0.84 3.20 -2.18
CA LEU A 79 -0.45 2.81 -2.75
C LEU A 79 -1.58 3.34 -1.86
N ALA A 80 -2.65 3.86 -2.45
CA ALA A 80 -3.88 4.16 -1.73
C ALA A 80 -5.08 3.63 -2.51
N PHE A 81 -5.95 2.91 -1.81
CA PHE A 81 -7.07 2.20 -2.39
C PHE A 81 -8.37 2.91 -2.04
N TYR A 82 -9.21 3.15 -3.05
CA TYR A 82 -10.44 3.92 -2.91
C TYR A 82 -11.65 3.10 -3.35
N GLU A 83 -12.77 3.29 -2.66
CA GLU A 83 -14.12 2.99 -3.15
C GLU A 83 -14.78 4.32 -3.50
N TRP A 84 -14.99 4.57 -4.79
CA TRP A 84 -15.33 5.89 -5.32
C TRP A 84 -14.31 6.94 -4.87
N ASP A 85 -14.75 7.94 -4.09
CA ASP A 85 -13.89 9.00 -3.55
C ASP A 85 -13.46 8.73 -2.09
N THR A 86 -13.80 7.56 -1.54
CA THR A 86 -13.52 7.22 -0.13
C THR A 86 -12.24 6.40 -0.03
N LEU A 87 -11.24 6.91 0.68
CA LEU A 87 -10.03 6.15 1.00
C LEU A 87 -10.37 4.98 1.91
N LEU A 88 -10.15 3.76 1.44
CA LEU A 88 -10.32 2.55 2.24
C LEU A 88 -9.10 2.33 3.14
N PHE A 89 -7.91 2.37 2.54
CA PHE A 89 -6.62 2.25 3.23
C PHE A 89 -5.48 2.69 2.32
N ALA A 90 -4.33 2.99 2.92
CA ALA A 90 -3.08 3.19 2.22
C ALA A 90 -2.10 2.05 2.53
N ALA A 91 -1.13 1.85 1.68
CA ALA A 91 -0.05 0.91 1.89
C ALA A 91 1.28 1.48 1.39
N THR A 92 2.37 1.07 2.04
CA THR A 92 3.72 1.33 1.57
C THR A 92 4.46 0.02 1.42
N LEU A 93 5.16 -0.17 0.30
CA LEU A 93 5.89 -1.38 -0.06
C LEU A 93 7.38 -1.09 -0.12
N CYS A 94 8.19 -1.91 0.54
CA CYS A 94 9.64 -1.90 0.39
C CYS A 94 10.10 -3.23 -0.20
N TYR A 95 10.60 -3.19 -1.45
CA TYR A 95 11.12 -4.36 -2.15
C TYR A 95 12.54 -4.76 -1.71
N GLU A 96 13.25 -3.88 -0.98
CA GLU A 96 14.56 -4.20 -0.40
C GLU A 96 14.40 -4.95 0.92
N CYS A 97 13.40 -4.58 1.71
CA CYS A 97 13.14 -5.16 3.03
C CYS A 97 11.98 -6.17 3.04
N ASN A 98 11.39 -6.42 1.87
CA ASN A 98 10.35 -7.43 1.63
C ASN A 98 9.12 -7.24 2.50
N ASN A 99 8.73 -5.98 2.72
CA ASN A 99 7.68 -5.68 3.68
C ASN A 99 6.75 -4.55 3.23
N ALA A 100 5.50 -4.68 3.68
CA ALA A 100 4.40 -3.79 3.40
C ALA A 100 3.85 -3.26 4.72
N TYR A 101 3.75 -1.94 4.88
CA TYR A 101 2.90 -1.36 5.91
C TYR A 101 1.53 -1.07 5.31
N ILE A 102 0.48 -1.52 5.99
CA ILE A 102 -0.92 -1.23 5.65
C ILE A 102 -1.44 -0.25 6.69
N TYR A 103 -1.99 0.87 6.26
CA TYR A 103 -2.50 1.93 7.12
C TYR A 103 -4.00 2.07 6.93
N THR A 104 -4.76 1.82 7.99
CA THR A 104 -6.21 1.99 8.04
C THR A 104 -6.58 3.07 9.05
N ALA A 105 -7.86 3.43 9.15
CA ALA A 105 -8.34 4.30 10.22
C ALA A 105 -8.15 3.70 11.63
N GLN A 106 -7.89 2.40 11.73
CA GLN A 106 -7.74 1.66 12.98
C GLN A 106 -6.27 1.48 13.40
N GLY A 107 -5.31 1.80 12.53
CA GLY A 107 -3.89 1.73 12.85
C GLY A 107 -3.03 1.28 11.66
N LYS A 108 -1.91 0.62 11.96
CA LYS A 108 -1.01 0.08 10.94
C LYS A 108 -0.66 -1.39 11.18
N GLU A 109 -0.52 -2.14 10.10
CA GLU A 109 -0.09 -3.53 10.10
C GLU A 109 1.15 -3.72 9.24
N LEU A 110 2.04 -4.62 9.65
CA LEU A 110 3.21 -5.02 8.87
C LEU A 110 2.96 -6.39 8.25
N ARG A 111 3.21 -6.52 6.95
CA ARG A 111 3.23 -7.79 6.24
C ARG A 111 4.55 -7.99 5.52
N ALA A 112 5.03 -9.23 5.50
CA ALA A 112 6.13 -9.62 4.64
C ALA A 112 5.59 -10.13 3.30
N PHE A 113 6.32 -9.91 2.22
CA PHE A 113 6.02 -10.47 0.91
C PHE A 113 7.29 -10.95 0.20
N ASP A 114 7.19 -11.94 -0.67
CA ASP A 114 8.33 -12.38 -1.49
C ASP A 114 8.54 -11.39 -2.65
N PRO A 115 9.65 -10.63 -2.68
CA PRO A 115 9.91 -9.64 -3.74
C PRO A 115 10.16 -10.30 -5.11
N ALA A 116 10.50 -11.59 -5.15
CA ALA A 116 10.73 -12.36 -6.36
C ALA A 116 9.46 -13.08 -6.84
N GLY A 117 8.38 -13.05 -6.03
CA GLY A 117 7.09 -13.60 -6.39
C GLY A 117 6.52 -12.95 -7.66
N PRO A 118 5.80 -13.71 -8.51
CA PRO A 118 5.32 -13.20 -9.80
C PRO A 118 4.39 -11.99 -9.64
N ASN A 119 3.57 -11.91 -8.60
CA ASN A 119 2.70 -10.76 -8.37
C ASN A 119 3.48 -9.55 -7.86
N ALA A 120 4.42 -9.76 -6.92
CA ALA A 120 5.30 -8.70 -6.44
C ALA A 120 6.14 -8.09 -7.58
N ALA A 121 6.73 -8.92 -8.45
CA ALA A 121 7.51 -8.46 -9.59
C ALA A 121 6.68 -7.63 -10.57
N ARG A 122 5.48 -8.11 -10.93
CA ARG A 122 4.57 -7.38 -11.83
C ARG A 122 4.08 -6.07 -11.23
N LEU A 123 3.80 -6.04 -9.93
CA LEU A 123 3.41 -4.82 -9.23
C LEU A 123 4.54 -3.80 -9.26
N ARG A 124 5.79 -4.25 -9.05
CA ARG A 124 6.99 -3.40 -9.14
C ARG A 124 7.14 -2.77 -10.52
N ASP A 125 6.87 -3.53 -11.56
CA ASP A 125 6.95 -3.03 -12.94
C ASP A 125 5.90 -1.96 -13.21
N VAL A 126 4.66 -2.13 -12.71
CA VAL A 126 3.61 -1.10 -12.80
C VAL A 126 4.06 0.16 -12.03
N LEU A 127 4.55 0.00 -10.79
CA LEU A 127 5.03 1.14 -9.99
C LEU A 127 6.12 1.94 -10.71
N LYS A 128 7.11 1.26 -11.30
CA LYS A 128 8.20 1.89 -12.09
C LYS A 128 7.73 2.56 -13.38
N GLN A 129 6.58 2.18 -13.94
CA GLN A 129 6.02 2.81 -15.14
C GLN A 129 5.35 4.15 -14.82
N HIS A 130 4.80 4.30 -13.61
CA HIS A 130 3.98 5.45 -13.23
C HIS A 130 4.69 6.44 -12.30
N LEU A 131 5.74 6.01 -11.61
CA LEU A 131 6.43 6.82 -10.63
C LEU A 131 7.91 6.98 -11.02
N PRO A 132 8.48 8.20 -10.95
CA PRO A 132 9.89 8.39 -11.20
C PRO A 132 10.71 7.73 -10.07
N LEU A 133 11.84 7.14 -10.48
CA LEU A 133 12.83 6.52 -9.58
C LEU A 133 13.55 7.56 -8.73
#